data_AF-A0A6S7GVG6-F1
#
_entry.id   AF-A0A6S7GVG6-F1
#
_cell.length_a   1.000
_cell.length_b   1.000
_cell.length_c   1.000
_cell.angle_alpha   90.00
_cell.angle_beta   90.00
_cell.angle_gamma   90.00
#
_symmetry.space_group_name_H-M   'P 1'
#
loop_
_entity.id
_entity.type
_entity.pdbx_description
1 polymer ?
#
loop_
_entity_poly.entity_id
_entity_poly.type
_entity_poly.pdbx_seq_one_letter_code
_entity_poly.pdbx_strand_id
1 'polypeptide(L)'
;MDEKTKAATDLETRLTQLSLAVKRSQSIIESGKRVAINRHLEALQTTAKEASRCKLAVEAIKIVEKEDQTVINEWSNEIDEKFDAADEATIRLEKWLADADKAEQFVTQEEQLKFELKLHEKKLQMQAELAQSSVQKPETQKCEQFTTQSAKLPKLVISKFDGSCMNWPKLWGQFSEAIDKSSVAPTTKFTYLLELLEPKAKRCVEALPFNPEGYNRAKASHFARQIWQRA
;
A
#
# COMPACT_ATOMS: atom_id res chain seq x y z
N MET A 1 37.26 33.67 -32.40
CA MET A 1 37.08 32.22 -32.35
C MET A 1 36.01 31.90 -33.38
N ASP A 2 36.32 31.05 -34.36
CA ASP A 2 35.35 30.59 -35.35
C ASP A 2 34.24 29.75 -34.68
N GLU A 3 33.07 29.71 -35.32
CA GLU A 3 31.86 29.08 -34.78
C GLU A 3 32.05 27.59 -34.50
N LYS A 4 32.80 26.89 -35.36
CA LYS A 4 33.19 25.49 -35.20
C LYS A 4 34.02 25.27 -33.94
N THR A 5 35.08 26.05 -33.75
CA THR A 5 35.94 25.96 -32.56
C THR A 5 35.14 26.21 -31.29
N LYS A 6 34.24 27.20 -31.30
CA LYS A 6 33.37 27.46 -30.14
C LYS A 6 32.48 26.25 -29.83
N ALA A 7 31.75 25.73 -30.81
CA ALA A 7 30.87 24.58 -30.62
C ALA A 7 31.62 23.33 -30.13
N ALA A 8 32.82 23.08 -30.67
CA ALA A 8 33.69 21.99 -30.25
C ALA A 8 34.16 22.16 -28.79
N THR A 9 34.56 23.37 -28.40
CA THR A 9 34.98 23.66 -27.00
C THR A 9 33.82 23.52 -26.01
N ASP A 10 32.61 23.92 -26.41
CA ASP A 10 31.40 23.77 -25.60
C ASP A 10 31.07 22.27 -25.40
N LEU A 11 31.15 21.47 -26.46
CA LEU A 11 30.96 20.02 -26.39
C LEU A 11 32.00 19.35 -25.48
N GLU A 12 33.28 19.66 -25.67
CA GLU A 12 34.37 19.11 -24.86
C GLU A 12 34.19 19.44 -23.37
N THR A 13 33.77 20.67 -23.07
CA THR A 13 33.45 21.09 -21.70
C THR A 13 32.34 20.24 -21.11
N ARG A 14 31.24 20.01 -21.85
CA ARG A 14 30.12 19.19 -21.37
C ARG A 14 30.47 17.71 -21.24
N LEU A 15 31.23 17.14 -22.16
CA LEU A 15 31.73 15.77 -22.04
C LEU A 15 32.67 15.59 -20.85
N THR A 16 33.48 16.61 -20.55
CA THR A 16 34.35 16.61 -19.36
C THR A 16 33.53 16.64 -18.08
N GLN A 17 32.53 17.53 -18.00
CA GLN A 17 31.60 17.58 -16.88
C GLN A 17 30.86 16.24 -16.70
N LEU A 18 30.40 15.64 -17.80
CA LEU A 18 29.73 14.34 -17.79
C LEU A 18 30.64 13.24 -17.25
N SER A 19 31.87 13.13 -17.78
CA SER A 19 32.85 12.14 -17.32
C SER A 19 33.19 12.30 -15.83
N LEU A 20 33.35 13.54 -15.35
CA LEU A 20 33.56 13.80 -13.92
C LEU A 20 32.36 13.39 -13.07
N ALA A 21 31.14 13.65 -13.55
CA ALA A 21 29.92 13.24 -12.86
C ALA A 21 29.81 11.71 -12.80
N VAL A 22 30.08 11.01 -13.90
CA VAL A 22 30.12 9.53 -13.97
C VAL A 22 31.07 8.97 -12.92
N LYS A 23 32.32 9.46 -12.88
CA LYS A 23 33.35 9.02 -11.91
C LYS A 23 32.91 9.21 -10.45
N ARG A 24 32.16 10.27 -10.15
CA ARG A 24 31.67 10.57 -8.78
C ARG A 24 30.48 9.71 -8.37
N SER A 25 29.74 9.13 -9.32
CA SER A 25 28.49 8.40 -9.05
C SER A 25 28.66 7.29 -8.02
N GLN A 26 29.75 6.53 -8.08
CA GLN A 26 30.02 5.44 -7.15
C GLN A 26 30.17 5.94 -5.70
N SER A 27 30.96 7.00 -5.49
CA SER A 27 31.13 7.59 -4.16
C SER A 27 29.82 8.19 -3.61
N ILE A 28 28.97 8.74 -4.48
CA ILE A 28 27.65 9.25 -4.07
C ILE A 28 26.72 8.11 -3.67
N ILE A 29 26.73 6.98 -4.38
CA ILE A 29 25.98 5.77 -4.01
C ILE A 29 26.43 5.26 -2.64
N GLU A 30 27.74 5.17 -2.41
CA GLU A 30 28.33 4.72 -1.15
C GLU A 30 27.96 5.60 0.05
N SER A 31 27.63 6.88 -0.19
CA SER A 31 27.14 7.74 0.88
C SER A 31 25.82 7.26 1.50
N GLY A 32 25.05 6.43 0.77
CA GLY A 32 23.75 5.91 1.19
C GLY A 32 22.65 6.97 1.34
N LYS A 33 22.93 8.23 0.98
CA LYS A 33 22.01 9.35 1.17
C LYS A 33 21.09 9.47 -0.03
N ARG A 34 19.87 8.95 0.10
CA ARG A 34 18.83 8.95 -0.95
C ARG A 34 18.68 10.30 -1.67
N VAL A 35 18.57 11.40 -0.91
CA VAL A 35 18.41 12.75 -1.47
C VAL A 35 19.63 13.18 -2.28
N ALA A 36 20.84 12.85 -1.83
CA ALA A 36 22.07 13.18 -2.53
C ALA A 36 22.21 12.37 -3.84
N ILE A 37 21.82 11.10 -3.81
CA ILE A 37 21.80 10.19 -4.96
C ILE A 37 20.80 10.68 -6.01
N ASN A 38 19.57 11.03 -5.61
CA ASN A 38 18.57 11.56 -6.53
C ASN A 38 19.01 12.87 -7.18
N ARG A 39 19.56 13.82 -6.40
CA ARG A 39 20.09 15.07 -6.94
C ARG A 39 21.22 14.84 -7.94
N HIS A 40 22.10 13.87 -7.66
CA HIS A 40 23.19 13.51 -8.57
C HIS A 40 22.67 12.87 -9.87
N LEU A 41 21.66 11.99 -9.77
CA LEU A 41 20.97 11.42 -10.93
C LEU A 41 20.39 12.50 -11.84
N GLU A 42 19.63 13.46 -11.29
CA GLU A 42 19.06 14.57 -12.04
C GLU A 42 20.14 15.44 -12.71
N ALA A 43 21.23 15.72 -11.99
CA ALA A 43 22.36 16.49 -12.52
C ALA A 43 23.07 15.75 -13.68
N LEU A 44 23.26 14.43 -13.54
CA LEU A 44 23.87 13.58 -14.56
C LEU A 44 23.02 13.56 -15.84
N GLN A 45 21.72 13.32 -15.71
CA GLN A 45 20.77 13.34 -16.82
C GLN A 45 20.71 14.72 -17.50
N THR A 46 20.75 15.79 -16.72
CA THR A 46 20.76 17.17 -17.27
C THR A 46 22.05 17.43 -18.05
N THR A 47 23.21 17.05 -17.49
CA THR A 47 24.50 17.22 -18.15
C THR A 47 24.58 16.40 -19.43
N ALA A 48 24.05 15.18 -19.45
CA ALA A 48 23.97 14.33 -20.64
C ALA A 48 23.10 14.97 -21.73
N LYS A 49 21.93 15.51 -21.38
CA LYS A 49 21.06 16.25 -22.34
C LYS A 49 21.77 17.46 -22.93
N GLU A 50 22.48 18.23 -22.11
CA GLU A 50 23.27 19.38 -22.57
C GLU A 50 24.41 18.97 -23.50
N ALA A 51 25.14 17.89 -23.16
CA ALA A 51 26.20 17.34 -24.00
C ALA A 51 25.65 16.83 -25.35
N SER A 52 24.49 16.17 -25.35
CA SER A 52 23.83 15.67 -26.57
C SER A 52 23.46 16.84 -27.50
N ARG A 53 22.92 17.92 -26.95
CA ARG A 53 22.65 19.15 -27.72
C ARG A 53 23.93 19.73 -28.34
N CYS A 54 25.04 19.77 -27.59
CA CYS A 54 26.33 20.20 -28.12
C CYS A 54 26.86 19.27 -29.21
N LYS A 55 26.67 17.94 -29.07
CA LYS A 55 27.06 16.95 -30.08
C LYS A 55 26.34 17.23 -31.40
N LEU A 56 25.02 17.37 -31.37
CA LEU A 56 24.21 17.67 -32.55
C LEU A 56 24.62 18.99 -33.23
N ALA A 57 24.99 20.00 -32.45
CA ALA A 57 25.47 21.28 -33.00
C ALA A 57 26.80 21.13 -33.74
N VAL A 58 27.76 20.38 -33.17
CA VAL A 58 29.05 20.12 -33.82
C VAL A 58 28.87 19.24 -35.07
N GLU A 59 28.01 18.23 -34.99
CA GLU A 59 27.69 17.36 -36.13
C GLU A 59 27.09 18.15 -37.30
N ALA A 60 26.13 19.04 -37.02
CA ALA A 60 25.54 19.91 -38.04
C ALA A 60 26.60 20.77 -38.76
N ILE A 61 27.57 21.31 -38.02
CA ILE A 61 28.68 22.08 -38.60
C ILE A 61 29.55 21.20 -39.50
N LYS A 62 29.93 20.00 -39.03
CA LYS A 62 30.72 19.04 -39.82
C LYS A 62 30.03 18.66 -41.14
N ILE A 63 28.72 18.47 -41.12
CA ILE A 63 27.90 18.20 -42.31
C ILE A 63 27.92 19.39 -43.27
N VAL A 64 27.75 20.62 -42.77
CA VAL A 64 27.78 21.84 -43.60
C VAL A 64 29.15 22.02 -44.26
N GLU A 65 30.22 21.71 -43.54
CA GLU A 65 31.59 21.73 -44.05
C GLU A 65 31.93 20.57 -45.00
N LYS A 66 30.98 19.65 -45.22
CA LYS A 66 31.13 18.47 -46.08
C LYS A 66 32.32 17.60 -45.66
N GLU A 67 32.54 17.47 -44.35
CA GLU A 67 33.47 16.46 -43.83
C GLU A 67 33.04 15.07 -44.29
N ASP A 68 34.03 14.17 -44.42
CA ASP A 68 33.77 12.81 -44.86
C ASP A 68 32.86 12.06 -43.87
N GLN A 69 31.88 11.32 -44.40
CA GLN A 69 30.88 10.63 -43.59
C GLN A 69 31.50 9.59 -42.64
N THR A 70 32.59 8.93 -43.04
CA THR A 70 33.29 7.96 -42.19
C THR A 70 33.91 8.65 -40.98
N VAL A 71 34.52 9.82 -41.19
CA VAL A 71 35.10 10.65 -40.11
C VAL A 71 34.02 11.14 -39.14
N ILE A 72 32.85 11.55 -39.65
CA ILE A 72 31.72 11.97 -38.79
C ILE A 72 31.22 10.80 -37.95
N ASN A 73 31.08 9.61 -38.55
CA ASN A 73 30.59 8.42 -37.85
C ASN A 73 31.59 7.94 -36.78
N GLU A 74 32.89 7.90 -37.09
CA GLU A 74 33.93 7.53 -36.13
C GLU A 74 33.93 8.49 -34.92
N TRP A 75 33.91 9.80 -35.18
CA TRP A 75 33.81 10.82 -34.13
C TRP A 75 32.50 10.69 -33.30
N SER A 76 31.37 10.38 -33.95
CA SER A 76 30.10 10.17 -33.26
C SER A 76 30.19 9.00 -32.29
N ASN A 77 30.75 7.87 -32.75
CA ASN A 77 30.90 6.65 -31.96
C ASN A 77 31.78 6.88 -30.73
N GLU A 78 32.90 7.59 -30.87
CA GLU A 78 33.77 7.95 -29.72
C GLU A 78 33.04 8.77 -28.65
N ILE A 79 32.07 9.60 -29.06
CA ILE A 79 31.25 10.36 -28.12
C ILE A 79 30.16 9.47 -27.51
N ASP A 80 29.58 8.56 -28.29
CA ASP A 80 28.56 7.63 -27.81
C ASP A 80 29.11 6.71 -26.71
N GLU A 81 30.37 6.29 -26.78
CA GLU A 81 31.02 5.56 -25.67
C GLU A 81 31.01 6.35 -24.34
N LYS A 82 31.08 7.69 -24.40
CA LYS A 82 30.97 8.55 -23.19
C LYS A 82 29.53 8.64 -22.69
N PHE A 83 28.54 8.60 -23.58
CA PHE A 83 27.13 8.53 -23.22
C PHE A 83 26.78 7.18 -22.60
N ASP A 84 27.27 6.08 -23.16
CA ASP A 84 27.08 4.73 -22.62
C ASP A 84 27.57 4.65 -21.16
N ALA A 85 28.74 5.23 -20.87
CA ALA A 85 29.26 5.31 -19.50
C ALA A 85 28.34 6.11 -18.55
N ALA A 86 27.67 7.15 -19.05
CA ALA A 86 26.71 7.94 -18.28
C ALA A 86 25.38 7.21 -18.08
N ASP A 87 24.91 6.47 -19.08
CA ASP A 87 23.71 5.64 -18.99
C ASP A 87 23.92 4.49 -17.99
N GLU A 88 25.09 3.83 -18.02
CA GLU A 88 25.45 2.82 -17.02
C GLU A 88 25.56 3.38 -15.59
N ALA A 89 25.97 4.64 -15.44
CA ALA A 89 25.94 5.30 -14.13
C ALA A 89 24.50 5.65 -13.69
N THR A 90 23.67 6.09 -14.62
CA THR A 90 22.24 6.38 -14.41
C THR A 90 21.50 5.12 -13.93
N ILE A 91 21.69 4.00 -14.62
CA ILE A 91 21.11 2.69 -14.26
C ILE A 91 21.52 2.28 -12.84
N ARG A 92 22.79 2.46 -12.47
CA ARG A 92 23.28 2.13 -11.12
C ARG A 92 22.61 2.98 -10.03
N LEU A 93 22.45 4.28 -10.27
CA LEU A 93 21.81 5.20 -9.34
C LEU A 93 20.31 4.87 -9.17
N GLU A 94 19.61 4.64 -10.27
CA GLU A 94 18.18 4.27 -10.27
C GLU A 94 17.94 2.94 -9.57
N LYS A 95 18.79 1.95 -9.84
CA LYS A 95 18.73 0.64 -9.17
C LYS A 95 18.89 0.79 -7.67
N TRP A 96 19.87 1.57 -7.21
CA TRP A 96 20.07 1.80 -5.78
C TRP A 96 18.83 2.45 -5.14
N LEU A 97 18.23 3.46 -5.79
CA LEU A 97 17.02 4.11 -5.28
C LEU A 97 15.85 3.13 -5.18
N ALA A 98 15.64 2.29 -6.20
CA ALA A 98 14.60 1.28 -6.20
C ALA A 98 14.80 0.20 -5.13
N ASP A 99 16.04 -0.21 -4.88
CA ASP A 99 16.36 -1.18 -3.84
C ASP A 99 16.18 -0.57 -2.44
N ALA A 100 16.53 0.72 -2.26
CA ALA A 100 16.25 1.45 -1.02
C ALA A 100 14.74 1.56 -0.74
N ASP A 101 13.92 1.85 -1.76
CA ASP A 101 12.45 1.87 -1.65
C ASP A 101 11.89 0.52 -1.18
N LYS A 102 12.34 -0.58 -1.79
CA LYS A 102 11.90 -1.92 -1.42
C LYS A 102 12.28 -2.28 0.01
N ALA A 103 13.49 -1.91 0.44
CA ALA A 103 13.94 -2.14 1.81
C ALA A 103 13.07 -1.40 2.84
N GLU A 104 12.74 -0.13 2.57
CA GLU A 104 11.84 0.67 3.42
C GLU A 104 10.42 0.09 3.48
N GLN A 105 9.89 -0.36 2.34
CA GLN A 105 8.60 -1.04 2.27
C GLN A 105 8.59 -2.35 3.07
N PHE A 106 9.65 -3.14 2.97
CA PHE A 106 9.76 -4.40 3.71
C PHE A 106 9.79 -4.17 5.23
N VAL A 107 10.56 -3.19 5.70
CA VAL A 107 10.59 -2.80 7.12
C VAL A 107 9.19 -2.37 7.59
N THR A 108 8.53 -1.52 6.81
CA THR A 108 7.17 -1.04 7.13
C THR A 108 6.17 -2.20 7.23
N GLN A 109 6.22 -3.15 6.29
CA GLN A 109 5.36 -4.34 6.30
C GLN A 109 5.65 -5.25 7.50
N GLU A 110 6.93 -5.44 7.84
CA GLU A 110 7.32 -6.24 8.99
C GLU A 110 6.81 -5.62 10.31
N GLU A 111 6.88 -4.29 10.45
CA GLU A 111 6.33 -3.57 11.61
C GLU A 111 4.80 -3.71 11.71
N GLN A 112 4.10 -3.61 10.58
CA GLN A 112 2.65 -3.84 10.53
C GLN A 112 2.28 -5.25 11.00
N LEU A 113 2.97 -6.27 10.49
CA LEU A 113 2.75 -7.67 10.91
C LEU A 113 3.06 -7.88 12.40
N LYS A 114 4.13 -7.26 12.92
CA LYS A 114 4.46 -7.31 14.36
C LYS A 114 3.36 -6.68 15.21
N PHE A 115 2.76 -5.59 14.76
CA PHE A 115 1.64 -4.96 15.46
C PHE A 115 0.39 -5.83 15.43
N GLU A 116 0.04 -6.40 14.28
CA GLU A 116 -1.09 -7.32 14.14
C GLU A 116 -0.95 -8.57 15.03
N LEU A 117 0.25 -9.17 15.08
CA LEU A 117 0.55 -10.31 15.94
C LEU A 117 0.37 -9.96 17.43
N LYS A 118 0.90 -8.80 17.87
CA LYS A 118 0.73 -8.33 19.25
C LYS A 118 -0.74 -8.09 19.60
N LEU A 119 -1.50 -7.51 18.67
CA LEU A 119 -2.93 -7.29 18.86
C LEU A 119 -3.68 -8.62 18.99
N HIS A 120 -3.36 -9.60 18.14
CA HIS A 120 -3.93 -10.94 18.19
C HIS A 120 -3.61 -11.66 19.51
N GLU A 121 -2.35 -11.61 19.95
CA GLU A 121 -1.91 -12.17 21.22
C GLU A 121 -2.67 -11.56 22.41
N LYS A 122 -2.80 -10.22 22.46
CA LYS A 122 -3.55 -9.53 23.52
C LYS A 122 -5.02 -9.90 23.54
N LYS A 123 -5.64 -10.05 22.36
CA LYS A 123 -7.03 -10.51 22.24
C LYS A 123 -7.19 -11.92 22.83
N LEU A 124 -6.24 -12.82 22.56
CA LEU A 124 -6.27 -14.18 23.09
C LEU A 124 -6.05 -14.23 24.61
N GLN A 125 -5.11 -13.43 25.14
CA GLN A 125 -4.90 -13.27 26.58
C GLN A 125 -6.18 -12.80 27.29
N MET A 126 -6.82 -11.75 26.78
CA MET A 126 -8.08 -11.23 27.35
C MET A 126 -9.21 -12.27 27.29
N GLN A 127 -9.32 -13.04 26.20
CA GLN A 127 -10.30 -14.12 26.11
C GLN A 127 -10.04 -15.24 27.13
N ALA A 128 -8.77 -15.58 27.37
CA ALA A 128 -8.38 -16.57 28.38
C ALA A 128 -8.68 -16.08 29.81
N GLU A 129 -8.39 -14.80 30.12
CA GLU A 129 -8.71 -14.18 31.42
C GLU A 129 -10.21 -14.16 31.68
N LEU A 130 -11.03 -13.83 30.67
CA LEU A 130 -12.50 -13.89 30.76
C LEU A 130 -13.00 -15.33 30.99
N ALA A 131 -12.39 -16.32 30.33
CA ALA A 131 -12.73 -17.72 30.53
C ALA A 131 -12.35 -18.22 31.94
N GLN A 132 -11.16 -17.87 32.45
CA GLN A 132 -10.69 -18.26 33.79
C GLN A 132 -11.49 -17.58 34.91
N SER A 133 -11.89 -16.32 34.73
CA SER A 133 -12.74 -15.59 35.68
C SER A 133 -14.17 -16.18 35.79
N SER A 134 -14.61 -16.98 34.80
CA SER A 134 -15.90 -17.69 34.84
C SER A 134 -15.86 -19.02 35.61
N VAL A 135 -14.67 -19.54 35.97
CA VAL A 135 -14.50 -20.88 36.57
C VAL A 135 -14.36 -20.84 38.11
N GLN A 136 -14.23 -19.66 38.73
CA GLN A 136 -14.20 -19.51 40.19
C GLN A 136 -15.56 -19.09 40.77
N LYS A 137 -16.52 -20.02 40.78
CA LYS A 137 -17.56 -20.10 41.81
C LYS A 137 -17.84 -21.58 42.13
N PRO A 138 -17.31 -22.13 43.23
CA PRO A 138 -17.92 -23.27 43.87
C PRO A 138 -18.90 -22.77 44.92
N GLU A 139 -20.19 -23.02 44.76
CA GLU A 139 -21.01 -23.57 45.85
C GLU A 139 -22.40 -23.98 45.38
N THR A 140 -22.70 -25.22 45.71
CA THR A 140 -23.93 -25.97 45.53
C THR A 140 -25.00 -25.44 46.49
N GLN A 141 -26.12 -24.91 45.98
CA GLN A 141 -27.40 -24.91 46.70
C GLN A 141 -28.54 -25.30 45.76
N LYS A 142 -29.30 -26.30 46.22
CA LYS A 142 -30.42 -26.97 45.54
C LYS A 142 -31.69 -26.12 45.54
N CYS A 143 -32.56 -26.48 44.58
CA CYS A 143 -33.98 -26.13 44.45
C CYS A 143 -34.21 -24.64 44.13
N GLU A 144 -34.99 -24.27 43.12
CA GLU A 144 -36.35 -24.70 42.88
C GLU A 144 -36.71 -24.65 41.38
N GLN A 145 -37.73 -25.44 41.04
CA GLN A 145 -38.39 -25.49 39.76
C GLN A 145 -38.80 -24.08 39.29
N PHE A 146 -38.25 -23.62 38.18
CA PHE A 146 -38.92 -22.63 37.35
C PHE A 146 -38.97 -23.14 35.92
N THR A 147 -40.13 -23.73 35.62
CA THR A 147 -40.90 -23.62 34.38
C THR A 147 -40.13 -23.21 33.13
N THR A 148 -40.35 -23.97 32.06
CA THR A 148 -40.23 -23.55 30.66
C THR A 148 -40.83 -22.15 30.44
N GLN A 149 -40.06 -21.12 30.76
CA GLN A 149 -40.40 -19.76 30.38
C GLN A 149 -39.97 -19.66 28.93
N SER A 150 -40.96 -19.80 28.04
CA SER A 150 -40.88 -19.14 26.75
C SER A 150 -40.68 -17.65 27.06
N ALA A 151 -39.43 -17.23 27.18
CA ALA A 151 -39.08 -15.83 27.28
C ALA A 151 -39.52 -15.21 25.97
N LYS A 152 -40.73 -14.64 25.96
CA LYS A 152 -41.17 -13.75 24.90
C LYS A 152 -40.15 -12.62 24.90
N LEU A 153 -39.28 -12.64 23.90
CA LEU A 153 -38.32 -11.57 23.70
C LEU A 153 -39.06 -10.23 23.72
N PRO A 154 -38.49 -9.17 24.32
CA PRO A 154 -39.01 -7.82 24.17
C PRO A 154 -39.25 -7.56 22.68
N LYS A 155 -40.47 -7.17 22.32
CA LYS A 155 -40.84 -6.84 20.95
C LYS A 155 -39.99 -5.64 20.55
N LEU A 156 -38.86 -5.91 19.88
CA LEU A 156 -37.91 -4.89 19.45
C LEU A 156 -38.61 -4.04 18.39
N VAL A 157 -39.15 -2.90 18.82
CA VAL A 157 -39.57 -1.81 17.92
C VAL A 157 -38.28 -1.11 17.48
N ILE A 158 -37.45 -1.83 16.71
CA ILE A 158 -36.35 -1.23 15.96
C ILE A 158 -36.98 -0.77 14.66
N SER A 159 -37.01 0.54 14.42
CA SER A 159 -37.42 1.09 13.13
C SER A 159 -36.63 0.41 12.02
N LYS A 160 -37.33 -0.08 10.98
CA LYS A 160 -36.72 -0.75 9.82
C LYS A 160 -35.55 0.09 9.29
N PHE A 161 -34.41 -0.57 9.09
CA PHE A 161 -33.18 0.07 8.65
C PHE A 161 -33.26 0.38 7.16
N ASP A 162 -33.40 1.66 6.82
CA ASP A 162 -33.53 2.22 5.46
C ASP A 162 -32.31 2.01 4.53
N GLY A 163 -31.31 1.25 4.97
CA GLY A 163 -30.06 1.07 4.23
C GLY A 163 -29.08 2.24 4.37
N SER A 164 -29.35 3.24 5.22
CA SER A 164 -28.43 4.36 5.44
C SER A 164 -27.26 3.97 6.35
N CYS A 165 -26.03 4.03 5.81
CA CYS A 165 -24.81 3.72 6.55
C CYS A 165 -24.63 4.51 7.86
N MET A 166 -25.29 5.67 7.98
CA MET A 166 -25.27 6.53 9.18
C MET A 166 -26.10 5.97 10.34
N ASN A 167 -27.18 5.23 10.05
CA ASN A 167 -28.09 4.68 11.06
C ASN A 167 -27.62 3.32 11.60
N TRP A 168 -26.66 2.69 10.91
CA TRP A 168 -26.22 1.35 11.22
C TRP A 168 -25.47 1.21 12.55
N PRO A 169 -24.55 2.10 12.96
CA PRO A 169 -23.91 2.02 14.27
C PRO A 169 -24.92 2.04 15.43
N LYS A 170 -26.00 2.81 15.27
CA LYS A 170 -27.10 2.88 16.24
C LYS A 170 -27.88 1.57 16.29
N LEU A 171 -28.26 1.01 15.14
CA LEU A 171 -28.95 -0.28 15.06
C LEU A 171 -28.09 -1.41 15.62
N TRP A 172 -26.82 -1.48 15.23
CA TRP A 172 -25.90 -2.52 15.70
C TRP A 172 -25.66 -2.42 17.20
N GLY A 173 -25.54 -1.21 17.76
CA GLY A 173 -25.47 -1.03 19.22
C GLY A 173 -26.68 -1.63 19.93
N GLN A 174 -27.90 -1.35 19.43
CA GLN A 174 -29.14 -1.89 20.00
C GLN A 174 -29.25 -3.42 19.83
N PHE A 175 -28.93 -3.93 18.64
CA PHE A 175 -28.92 -5.36 18.35
C PHE A 175 -27.87 -6.11 19.18
N SER A 176 -26.70 -5.49 19.40
CA SER A 176 -25.63 -6.12 20.16
C SER A 176 -26.01 -6.31 21.63
N GLU A 177 -26.53 -5.26 22.26
CA GLU A 177 -26.99 -5.34 23.66
C GLU A 177 -28.17 -6.29 23.84
N ALA A 178 -29.14 -6.27 22.92
CA ALA A 178 -30.37 -7.04 23.07
C ALA A 178 -30.22 -8.51 22.65
N ILE A 179 -29.48 -8.78 21.57
CA ILE A 179 -29.45 -10.09 20.89
C ILE A 179 -28.04 -10.66 20.84
N ASP A 180 -27.02 -9.95 20.34
CA ASP A 180 -25.67 -10.52 20.16
C ASP A 180 -25.05 -11.00 21.48
N LYS A 181 -25.24 -10.24 22.57
CA LYS A 181 -24.76 -10.58 23.93
C LYS A 181 -25.65 -11.58 24.68
N SER A 182 -26.85 -11.88 24.17
CA SER A 182 -27.75 -12.85 24.80
C SER A 182 -27.26 -14.30 24.63
N SER A 183 -27.79 -15.24 25.42
CA SER A 183 -27.52 -16.67 25.31
C SER A 183 -28.28 -17.37 24.16
N VAL A 184 -28.92 -16.61 23.27
CA VAL A 184 -29.66 -17.14 22.11
C VAL A 184 -28.71 -17.89 21.16
N ALA A 185 -29.20 -18.96 20.53
CA ALA A 185 -28.40 -19.73 19.59
C ALA A 185 -27.95 -18.86 18.39
N PRO A 186 -26.71 -19.02 17.87
CA PRO A 186 -26.20 -18.22 16.75
C PRO A 186 -27.13 -18.21 15.53
N THR A 187 -27.73 -19.35 15.21
CA THR A 187 -28.69 -19.50 14.12
C THR A 187 -29.95 -18.64 14.33
N THR A 188 -30.45 -18.56 15.56
CA THR A 188 -31.60 -17.73 15.91
C THR A 188 -31.23 -16.24 15.92
N LYS A 189 -30.03 -15.88 16.41
CA LYS A 189 -29.48 -14.51 16.27
C LYS A 189 -29.38 -14.11 14.81
N PHE A 190 -29.03 -15.06 13.94
CA PHE A 190 -28.91 -14.81 12.52
C PHE A 190 -30.28 -14.54 11.86
N THR A 191 -31.33 -15.28 12.24
CA THR A 191 -32.71 -14.96 11.83
C THR A 191 -33.11 -13.55 12.26
N TYR A 192 -32.86 -13.19 13.53
CA TYR A 192 -33.18 -11.85 14.03
C TYR A 192 -32.44 -10.77 13.25
N LEU A 193 -31.15 -10.97 12.97
CA LEU A 193 -30.39 -10.04 12.15
C LEU A 193 -31.06 -9.85 10.78
N LEU A 194 -31.44 -10.94 10.10
CA LEU A 194 -32.10 -10.89 8.79
C LEU A 194 -33.48 -10.18 8.82
N GLU A 195 -34.24 -10.29 9.91
CA GLU A 195 -35.53 -9.60 10.07
C GLU A 195 -35.39 -8.09 10.29
N LEU A 196 -34.26 -7.65 10.85
CA LEU A 196 -33.95 -6.24 11.08
C LEU A 196 -33.38 -5.54 9.83
N LEU A 197 -32.99 -6.30 8.81
CA LEU A 197 -32.42 -5.81 7.57
C LEU A 197 -33.50 -5.52 6.52
N GLU A 198 -33.43 -4.37 5.86
CA GLU A 198 -34.23 -4.12 4.67
C GLU A 198 -33.77 -4.95 3.46
N PRO A 199 -34.63 -5.19 2.45
CA PRO A 199 -34.37 -6.12 1.35
C PRO A 199 -33.03 -5.94 0.65
N LYS A 200 -32.51 -4.71 0.51
CA LYS A 200 -31.20 -4.44 -0.10
C LYS A 200 -30.04 -4.99 0.75
N ALA A 201 -30.07 -4.72 2.05
CA ALA A 201 -29.10 -5.19 3.03
C ALA A 201 -29.19 -6.71 3.24
N LYS A 202 -30.43 -7.19 3.28
CA LYS A 202 -30.76 -8.60 3.54
C LYS A 202 -30.17 -9.51 2.47
N ARG A 203 -30.25 -9.14 1.19
CA ARG A 203 -29.67 -9.93 0.08
C ARG A 203 -28.18 -10.18 0.20
N CYS A 204 -27.41 -9.21 0.70
CA CYS A 204 -25.96 -9.38 0.90
C CYS A 204 -25.63 -10.37 2.02
N VAL A 205 -26.52 -10.48 3.01
CA VAL A 205 -26.34 -11.32 4.19
C VAL A 205 -26.98 -12.71 4.00
N GLU A 206 -28.07 -12.82 3.24
CA GLU A 206 -28.70 -14.08 2.82
C GLU A 206 -27.78 -14.95 1.96
N ALA A 207 -26.79 -14.36 1.29
CA ALA A 207 -25.79 -15.10 0.53
C ALA A 207 -24.81 -15.90 1.42
N LEU A 208 -24.78 -15.64 2.73
CA LEU A 208 -23.93 -16.35 3.68
C LEU A 208 -24.59 -17.66 4.15
N PRO A 209 -23.80 -18.70 4.45
CA PRO A 209 -24.36 -19.96 4.93
C PRO A 209 -25.09 -19.77 6.26
N PHE A 210 -26.31 -20.30 6.39
CA PHE A 210 -27.14 -20.14 7.58
C PHE A 210 -26.68 -21.05 8.74
N ASN A 211 -25.50 -20.77 9.26
CA ASN A 211 -24.84 -21.51 10.34
C ASN A 211 -24.05 -20.53 11.25
N PRO A 212 -23.47 -20.99 12.38
CA PRO A 212 -22.71 -20.12 13.27
C PRO A 212 -21.54 -19.38 12.60
N GLU A 213 -20.93 -20.00 11.59
CA GLU A 213 -19.85 -19.40 10.81
C GLU A 213 -20.36 -18.24 9.93
N GLY A 214 -21.49 -18.41 9.25
CA GLY A 214 -22.12 -17.35 8.46
C GLY A 214 -22.59 -16.19 9.30
N TYR A 215 -23.07 -16.42 10.53
CA TYR A 215 -23.37 -15.34 11.48
C TYR A 215 -22.11 -14.53 11.84
N ASN A 216 -21.00 -15.21 12.12
CA ASN A 216 -19.72 -14.53 12.41
C ASN A 216 -19.18 -13.77 11.18
N ARG A 217 -19.35 -14.32 9.98
CA ARG A 217 -19.02 -13.64 8.72
C ARG A 217 -19.90 -12.41 8.52
N ALA A 218 -21.22 -12.48 8.76
CA ALA A 218 -22.12 -11.34 8.67
C ALA A 218 -21.69 -10.20 9.61
N LYS A 219 -21.27 -10.54 10.83
CA LYS A 219 -20.71 -9.61 11.81
C LYS A 219 -19.37 -9.01 11.37
N ALA A 220 -18.51 -9.79 10.72
CA ALA A 220 -17.18 -9.34 10.26
C ALA A 220 -17.25 -8.52 8.96
N SER A 221 -18.12 -8.89 8.02
CA SER A 221 -18.42 -8.18 6.77
C SER A 221 -18.91 -6.75 6.99
N HIS A 222 -19.36 -6.42 8.20
CA HIS A 222 -19.72 -5.08 8.60
C HIS A 222 -18.51 -4.19 8.97
N PHE A 223 -17.43 -4.73 9.54
CA PHE A 223 -16.22 -3.95 9.81
C PHE A 223 -15.42 -3.64 8.54
N ALA A 224 -15.53 -4.51 7.53
CA ALA A 224 -14.97 -4.26 6.22
C ALA A 224 -15.90 -3.31 5.44
N ARG A 225 -15.51 -2.03 5.36
CA ARG A 225 -16.08 -0.97 4.48
C ARG A 225 -16.34 -1.38 3.01
N GLN A 226 -15.94 -2.58 2.57
CA GLN A 226 -15.93 -3.00 1.17
C GLN A 226 -17.24 -3.62 0.65
N ILE A 227 -18.15 -4.12 1.50
CA ILE A 227 -19.41 -4.70 0.98
C ILE A 227 -20.43 -3.64 0.56
N TRP A 228 -20.33 -2.42 1.08
CA TRP A 228 -21.36 -1.38 0.88
C TRP A 228 -21.03 -0.32 -0.19
N GLN A 229 -19.88 -0.41 -0.86
CA GLN A 229 -19.55 0.47 -1.99
C GLN A 229 -19.92 -0.11 -3.37
N ARG A 230 -20.37 -1.38 -3.44
CA ARG A 230 -20.68 -2.06 -4.71
C ARG A 230 -22.14 -2.53 -4.84
N ALA A 231 -23.08 -1.91 -4.10
CA ALA A 231 -24.51 -2.23 -4.16
C ALA A 231 -25.40 -1.00 -4.37
#